data_AF-F0EJE3-F1
#
_entry.id   AF-F0EJE3-F1
#
_cell.length_a   1.000
_cell.length_b   1.000
_cell.length_c   1.000
_cell.angle_alpha   90.00
_cell.angle_beta   90.00
_cell.angle_gamma   90.00
#
_symmetry.space_group_name_H-M   'P 1'
#
loop_
_entity.id
_entity.type
_entity.pdbx_description
1 polymer ?
#
loop_
_entity_poly.entity_id
_entity_poly.type
_entity_poly.pdbx_seq_one_letter_code
_entity_poly.pdbx_strand_id
1 'polypeptide(L)'
;MNSKRLTEEELIEKQEKVKAWLHILDKIYWVKMTVFSKAIGIHNQNLHNFRKEKRGLTEEKTILLEKVIVRKYGRLLMLEDSDYESLSK
;
A
#
# COMPACT_ATOMS: atom_id res chain seq x y z
N MET A 1 -9.45 -18.56 -10.02
CA MET A 1 -9.14 -17.36 -10.83
C MET A 1 -7.64 -17.31 -11.02
N ASN A 2 -7.14 -17.31 -12.26
CA ASN A 2 -5.72 -17.07 -12.52
C ASN A 2 -5.44 -15.60 -12.27
N SER A 3 -4.99 -15.25 -11.06
CA SER A 3 -4.40 -13.94 -10.79
C SER A 3 -3.13 -13.85 -11.62
N LYS A 4 -3.15 -13.07 -12.71
CA LYS A 4 -1.94 -12.76 -13.47
C LYS A 4 -0.95 -12.09 -12.50
N ARG A 5 0.23 -12.69 -12.32
CA ARG A 5 1.31 -12.06 -11.53
C ARG A 5 1.68 -10.74 -12.19
N LEU A 6 1.92 -9.72 -11.38
CA LEU A 6 2.44 -8.45 -11.85
C LEU A 6 3.82 -8.66 -12.50
N THR A 7 4.12 -7.87 -13.53
CA THR A 7 5.51 -7.70 -13.97
C THR A 7 6.30 -6.96 -12.90
N GLU A 8 7.63 -6.98 -13.01
CA GLU A 8 8.49 -6.23 -12.08
C GLU A 8 8.22 -4.73 -12.12
N GLU A 9 8.02 -4.18 -13.32
CA GLU A 9 7.67 -2.76 -13.54
C GLU A 9 6.32 -2.41 -12.89
N GLU A 10 5.27 -3.20 -13.13
CA GLU A 10 3.95 -3.00 -12.52
C GLU A 10 4.02 -3.08 -10.98
N LEU A 11 4.84 -3.99 -10.44
CA LEU A 11 5.04 -4.13 -9.01
C LEU A 11 5.78 -2.92 -8.42
N ILE A 12 6.79 -2.40 -9.12
CA ILE A 12 7.53 -1.20 -8.70
C ILE A 12 6.60 0.02 -8.69
N GLU A 13 5.86 0.27 -9.78
CA GLU A 13 4.92 1.39 -9.87
C GLU A 13 3.88 1.34 -8.75
N LYS A 14 3.31 0.17 -8.49
CA LYS A 14 2.36 -0.01 -7.40
C LYS A 14 3.00 0.21 -6.03
N GLN A 15 4.25 -0.21 -5.83
CA GLN A 15 4.98 0.05 -4.59
C GLN A 15 5.25 1.54 -4.39
N GLU A 16 5.67 2.27 -5.42
CA GLU A 16 5.87 3.73 -5.34
C GLU A 16 4.57 4.47 -5.03
N LYS A 17 3.46 4.10 -5.69
CA LYS A 17 2.14 4.66 -5.40
C LYS A 17 1.76 4.47 -3.94
N VAL A 18 1.91 3.25 -3.42
CA VAL A 18 1.59 2.92 -2.02
C VAL A 18 2.52 3.65 -1.03
N LYS A 19 3.81 3.82 -1.36
CA LYS A 19 4.74 4.62 -0.53
C LYS A 19 4.30 6.08 -0.44
N ALA A 20 3.89 6.68 -1.55
CA ALA A 20 3.39 8.06 -1.57
C ALA A 20 2.16 8.22 -0.65
N TRP A 21 1.21 7.30 -0.73
CA TRP A 21 0.05 7.29 0.15
C TRP A 21 0.42 7.10 1.62
N LEU A 22 1.32 6.17 1.94
CA LEU A 22 1.82 5.99 3.32
C LEU A 22 2.52 7.25 3.84
N HIS A 23 3.25 7.96 2.99
CA HIS A 23 3.90 9.20 3.35
C HIS A 23 2.88 10.28 3.74
N ILE A 24 1.87 10.49 2.90
CA ILE A 24 0.76 11.42 3.17
C ILE A 24 0.04 11.04 4.47
N LEU A 25 -0.30 9.77 4.63
CA LEU A 25 -1.01 9.28 5.81
C LEU A 25 -0.19 9.45 7.10
N ASP A 26 1.12 9.23 7.07
CA ASP A 26 2.02 9.44 8.21
C ASP A 26 2.20 10.93 8.54
N LYS A 27 2.45 11.77 7.52
CA LYS A 27 2.92 13.15 7.72
C LYS A 27 1.82 14.19 7.81
N ILE A 28 0.73 13.98 7.11
CA ILE A 28 -0.39 14.93 7.06
C ILE A 28 -1.49 14.48 8.03
N TYR A 29 -1.82 13.20 7.99
CA TYR A 29 -2.94 12.65 8.75
C TYR A 29 -2.53 11.92 10.04
N TRP A 30 -1.22 11.88 10.35
CA TRP A 30 -0.66 11.30 11.58
C TRP A 30 -1.10 9.84 11.84
N VAL A 31 -1.38 9.10 10.76
CA VAL A 31 -1.79 7.71 10.83
C VAL A 31 -0.58 6.84 11.15
N LYS A 32 -0.63 6.13 12.29
CA LYS A 32 0.45 5.26 12.74
C LYS A 32 0.69 4.10 11.78
N MET A 33 1.95 3.84 11.42
CA MET A 33 2.35 2.70 10.58
C MET A 33 1.90 1.34 11.12
N THR A 34 1.75 1.21 12.44
CA THR A 34 1.25 -0.01 13.09
C THR A 34 -0.15 -0.41 12.65
N VAL A 35 -0.98 0.54 12.21
CA VAL A 35 -2.32 0.26 11.64
C VAL A 35 -2.20 -0.58 10.38
N PHE A 36 -1.25 -0.24 9.51
CA PHE A 36 -1.02 -0.92 8.24
C PHE A 36 -0.24 -2.21 8.42
N SER A 37 0.85 -2.18 9.21
CA SER A 37 1.70 -3.36 9.40
C SER A 37 0.91 -4.51 10.02
N LYS A 38 0.02 -4.21 10.98
CA LYS A 38 -0.92 -5.19 11.56
C LYS A 38 -1.93 -5.69 10.53
N ALA A 39 -2.45 -4.81 9.68
CA ALA A 39 -3.45 -5.17 8.67
C ALA A 39 -2.90 -6.09 7.57
N ILE A 40 -1.61 -5.99 7.25
CA ILE A 40 -0.97 -6.83 6.23
C ILE A 40 -0.11 -7.97 6.81
N GLY A 41 -0.06 -8.10 8.13
CA GLY A 41 0.62 -9.18 8.83
C GLY A 41 2.16 -9.12 8.72
N ILE A 42 2.75 -7.92 8.78
CA ILE A 42 4.21 -7.75 8.81
C ILE A 42 4.68 -6.98 10.04
N HIS A 43 5.95 -7.17 10.40
CA HIS A 43 6.57 -6.41 11.48
C HIS A 43 6.61 -4.91 11.15
N ASN A 44 6.33 -4.04 12.12
CA ASN A 44 6.26 -2.59 11.88
C ASN A 44 7.58 -2.02 11.32
N GLN A 45 8.72 -2.56 11.74
CA GLN A 45 10.03 -2.18 11.19
C GLN A 45 10.16 -2.46 9.69
N ASN A 46 9.57 -3.54 9.18
CA ASN A 46 9.62 -3.87 7.76
C ASN A 46 8.83 -2.85 6.94
N LEU A 47 7.67 -2.42 7.44
CA LEU A 47 6.89 -1.36 6.79
C LEU A 47 7.63 -0.01 6.79
N HIS A 48 8.31 0.33 7.90
CA HIS A 48 9.14 1.53 7.95
C HIS A 48 10.33 1.47 6.98
N ASN A 49 10.95 0.31 6.82
CA ASN A 49 12.04 0.11 5.86
C ASN A 49 11.54 0.22 4.41
N PHE A 50 10.37 -0.35 4.13
CA PHE A 50 9.71 -0.22 2.84
C PHE A 50 9.44 1.24 2.46
N ARG A 51 8.86 2.00 3.39
CA ARG A 51 8.61 3.43 3.18
C ARG A 51 9.87 4.26 2.93
N LYS A 52 11.01 3.83 3.48
CA LYS A 52 12.32 4.50 3.34
C LYS A 52 13.18 3.93 2.19
N GLU A 53 12.58 3.20 1.26
CA GLU A 53 13.26 2.62 0.08
C GLU A 53 14.38 1.62 0.39
N LYS A 54 14.46 1.13 1.63
CA LYS A 54 15.52 0.17 2.03
C LYS A 54 15.24 -1.25 1.58
N ARG A 55 13.98 -1.60 1.32
CA ARG A 55 13.54 -2.95 0.92
C ARG A 55 12.12 -2.92 0.34
N GLY A 56 11.87 -3.61 -0.78
CA GLY A 56 10.53 -3.76 -1.33
C GLY A 56 9.63 -4.71 -0.52
N LEU A 57 8.33 -4.67 -0.78
CA LEU A 57 7.37 -5.69 -0.32
C LEU A 57 7.19 -6.78 -1.38
N THR A 58 6.70 -7.95 -0.97
CA THR A 58 6.23 -8.96 -1.94
C THR A 58 4.97 -8.46 -2.64
N GLU A 59 4.69 -8.97 -3.83
CA GLU A 59 3.46 -8.67 -4.59
C GLU A 59 2.20 -8.81 -3.73
N GLU A 60 2.05 -9.93 -3.02
CA GLU A 60 0.92 -10.18 -2.12
C GLU A 60 0.77 -9.08 -1.05
N LYS A 61 1.88 -8.67 -0.41
CA LYS A 61 1.84 -7.65 0.64
C LYS A 61 1.62 -6.25 0.08
N THR A 62 2.14 -5.95 -1.11
CA THR A 62 1.87 -4.69 -1.81
C THR A 62 0.38 -4.56 -2.15
N ILE A 63 -0.22 -5.59 -2.76
CA ILE A 63 -1.65 -5.59 -3.12
C ILE A 63 -2.52 -5.48 -1.87
N LEU A 64 -2.21 -6.24 -0.83
CA LEU A 64 -2.98 -6.19 0.41
C LEU A 64 -2.90 -4.82 1.09
N LEU A 65 -1.72 -4.20 1.09
CA LEU A 65 -1.51 -2.87 1.64
C LEU A 65 -2.30 -1.80 0.88
N GLU A 66 -2.25 -1.84 -0.45
CA GLU A 66 -3.03 -0.95 -1.30
C GLU A 66 -4.53 -1.05 -0.97
N LYS A 67 -5.08 -2.28 -0.92
CA LYS A 67 -6.50 -2.52 -0.57
C LYS A 67 -6.85 -1.93 0.80
N VAL A 68 -5.99 -2.10 1.79
CA VAL A 68 -6.21 -1.55 3.14
C VAL A 68 -6.24 -0.02 3.10
N ILE A 69 -5.33 0.61 2.36
CA ILE A 69 -5.26 2.07 2.23
C ILE A 69 -6.51 2.60 1.52
N VAL A 70 -6.85 2.06 0.35
CA VAL A 70 -8.02 2.49 -0.43
C VAL A 70 -9.30 2.34 0.39
N ARG A 71 -9.51 1.19 1.03
CA ARG A 71 -10.73 0.93 1.80
C ARG A 71 -10.88 1.84 3.02
N LYS A 72 -9.79 2.14 3.72
CA LYS A 72 -9.86 2.92 4.98
C LYS A 72 -9.68 4.41 4.78
N TYR A 73 -8.88 4.81 3.80
CA TYR A 73 -8.37 6.16 3.66
C TYR A 73 -8.54 6.73 2.24
N GLY A 74 -9.15 6.00 1.30
CA GLY A 74 -9.32 6.48 -0.08
C GLY A 74 -9.99 7.86 -0.17
N ARG A 75 -11.06 8.08 0.63
CA ARG A 75 -11.72 9.39 0.73
C ARG A 75 -10.80 10.49 1.29
N LEU A 76 -9.95 10.13 2.26
CA LEU A 76 -9.02 11.06 2.89
C LEU A 76 -7.88 11.46 1.94
N LEU A 77 -7.49 10.53 1.08
CA LEU A 77 -6.47 10.73 0.04
C LEU A 77 -7.03 11.32 -1.25
N MET A 78 -8.33 11.59 -1.33
CA MET A 78 -9.01 12.05 -2.54
C MET A 78 -8.73 11.14 -3.75
N LEU A 79 -8.68 9.82 -3.53
CA LEU A 79 -8.42 8.87 -4.61
C LEU A 79 -9.55 8.85 -5.64
N GLU A 80 -9.20 8.63 -6.90
CA GLU A 80 -10.14 8.52 -8.01
C GLU A 80 -10.86 7.17 -8.01
N ASP A 81 -11.98 7.05 -8.74
CA ASP A 81 -12.74 5.80 -8.86
C ASP A 81 -11.88 4.64 -9.37
N SER A 82 -10.89 4.93 -10.23
CA SER A 82 -9.90 3.97 -10.76
C SER A 82 -9.06 3.31 -9.64
N ASP A 83 -8.77 4.02 -8.55
CA ASP A 83 -8.03 3.46 -7.41
C ASP A 83 -8.88 2.46 -6.61
N TYR A 84 -10.21 2.60 -6.63
CA TYR A 84 -11.14 1.67 -5.98
C TYR A 84 -11.28 0.35 -6.76
N GLU A 85 -10.85 0.29 -8.03
CA GLU A 85 -10.77 -0.97 -8.77
C GLU A 85 -9.86 -1.99 -8.07
N SER A 86 -8.87 -1.51 -7.29
CA SER A 86 -8.02 -2.38 -6.46
C SER A 86 -8.82 -3.23 -5.45
N LEU A 87 -10.06 -2.85 -5.14
CA LEU A 87 -10.94 -3.58 -4.22
C LEU A 87 -11.75 -4.71 -4.89
N SER A 88 -11.90 -4.70 -6.22
CA SER A 88 -12.88 -5.56 -6.92
C SER A 88 -12.33 -6.91 -7.42
N LYS A 89 -11.07 -7.25 -7.12
CA LYS A 89 -10.42 -8.51 -7.52
C LYS A 89 -9.86 -9.29 -6.35
#